data_AF-A0A1I7KD06-F1
#
_entry.id   AF-A0A1I7KD06-F1
#
_cell.length_a   1.000
_cell.length_b   1.000
_cell.length_c   1.000
_cell.angle_alpha   90.00
_cell.angle_beta   90.00
_cell.angle_gamma   90.00
#
_symmetry.space_group_name_H-M   'P 1'
#
loop_
_entity.id
_entity.type
_entity.pdbx_description
1 polymer ?
#
loop_
_entity_poly.entity_id
_entity_poly.type
_entity_poly.pdbx_seq_one_letter_code
_entity_poly.pdbx_strand_id
1 'polypeptide(L)'
;MIQLDNLTKVFETPKEAVVAADHISMNVPDGEICILLGPSGCGKTTTLKMINRIIQPTSGKVFINDEDTSGMNTQDLRRNIGYVIQQIGLFPNMTIEENITIVPKLLGWDKNRYKKRAREMMDMIAMDAEAFLKRYPSELSGGQQQRIGVARALAADPPVMLMDEPFGAIDPINRAVIQDEFLKMQQELKKTIMFVSHDIDEAIKMGDRVAVFREGKLVQYSTPDDLLAAPKNAFIESFLGEDRALKRLNLVKVSEVVSADIGSVRPDDTLETALSRIDDFGYQNSILMVNDRHQPAGVITRAVARTTKGYCRDHFQSAPPVVRLDDDLRKVASLMFANDTTWLPCVDDEGRVSGQITQRAMTHHLGSRFRSRPDNSASIRPDSNAAKE
;
A
#
# COMPACT_ATOMS: atom_id res chain seq x y z
N MET A 1 -18.94 -4.21 1.20
CA MET A 1 -19.34 -2.93 0.58
C MET A 1 -19.57 -3.10 -0.92
N ILE A 2 -18.60 -3.57 -1.70
CA ILE A 2 -18.75 -3.84 -3.13
C ILE A 2 -18.62 -5.33 -3.37
N GLN A 3 -19.63 -5.98 -3.95
CA GLN A 3 -19.56 -7.40 -4.30
C GLN A 3 -19.83 -7.59 -5.79
N LEU A 4 -18.94 -8.33 -6.46
CA LEU A 4 -19.09 -8.79 -7.83
C LEU A 4 -19.41 -10.29 -7.79
N ASP A 5 -20.48 -10.69 -8.47
CA ASP A 5 -20.92 -12.09 -8.56
C ASP A 5 -20.98 -12.51 -10.03
N ASN A 6 -20.01 -13.36 -10.43
CA ASN A 6 -19.88 -13.92 -11.77
C ASN A 6 -19.96 -12.88 -12.89
N LEU A 7 -19.40 -11.70 -12.64
CA LEU A 7 -19.53 -10.54 -13.50
C LEU A 7 -18.80 -10.75 -14.83
N THR A 8 -19.54 -10.67 -15.93
CA THR A 8 -19.03 -10.98 -17.28
C THR A 8 -19.36 -9.86 -18.26
N LYS A 9 -18.40 -9.54 -19.13
CA LYS A 9 -18.61 -8.65 -20.27
C LYS A 9 -18.07 -9.25 -21.56
N VAL A 10 -18.97 -9.40 -22.52
CA VAL A 10 -18.65 -9.73 -23.91
C VAL A 10 -18.95 -8.50 -24.76
N PHE A 11 -17.99 -8.12 -25.61
CA PHE A 11 -18.18 -7.14 -26.67
C PHE A 11 -18.31 -7.85 -27.99
N GLU A 12 -19.40 -7.60 -28.71
CA GLU A 12 -19.55 -8.04 -30.08
C GLU A 12 -18.77 -7.08 -30.98
N THR A 13 -17.76 -7.59 -31.68
CA THR A 13 -17.06 -6.85 -32.73
C THR A 13 -17.41 -7.43 -34.10
N PRO A 14 -17.23 -6.68 -35.20
CA PRO A 14 -17.52 -7.20 -36.55
C PRO A 14 -16.73 -8.46 -36.94
N LYS A 15 -15.62 -8.75 -36.25
CA LYS A 15 -14.78 -9.92 -36.52
C LYS A 15 -15.08 -11.08 -35.57
N GLU A 16 -15.18 -10.79 -34.28
CA GLU A 16 -15.38 -11.82 -33.24
C GLU A 16 -15.94 -11.24 -31.93
N ALA A 17 -16.48 -12.11 -31.07
CA ALA A 17 -16.86 -11.75 -29.72
C ALA A 17 -15.62 -11.71 -28.81
N VAL A 18 -15.37 -10.58 -28.15
CA VAL A 18 -14.25 -10.39 -27.24
C VAL A 18 -14.75 -10.42 -25.79
N VAL A 19 -14.28 -11.40 -25.02
CA VAL A 19 -14.58 -11.49 -23.58
C VAL A 19 -13.62 -10.58 -22.82
N ALA A 20 -14.10 -9.41 -22.41
CA ALA A 20 -13.31 -8.41 -21.69
C ALA A 20 -13.31 -8.62 -20.17
N ALA A 21 -14.30 -9.34 -19.65
CA ALA A 21 -14.41 -9.74 -18.25
C ALA A 21 -15.09 -11.12 -18.23
N ASP A 22 -14.50 -12.09 -17.55
CA ASP A 22 -14.93 -13.49 -17.56
C ASP A 22 -15.17 -13.97 -16.12
N HIS A 23 -16.45 -14.08 -15.73
CA HIS A 23 -16.92 -14.60 -14.44
C HIS A 23 -16.15 -14.05 -13.22
N ILE A 24 -16.02 -12.73 -13.14
CA ILE A 24 -15.29 -12.08 -12.04
C ILE A 24 -16.14 -12.14 -10.76
N SER A 25 -15.59 -12.78 -9.74
CA SER A 25 -16.21 -12.88 -8.41
C SER A 25 -15.23 -12.41 -7.33
N MET A 26 -15.60 -11.36 -6.60
CA MET A 26 -14.81 -10.78 -5.51
C MET A 26 -15.67 -9.88 -4.61
N ASN A 27 -15.22 -9.65 -3.38
CA ASN A 27 -15.87 -8.77 -2.42
C ASN A 27 -14.86 -7.80 -1.84
N VAL A 28 -15.15 -6.50 -1.89
CA VAL A 28 -14.40 -5.44 -1.23
C VAL A 28 -15.13 -5.06 0.07
N PRO A 29 -14.50 -5.31 1.23
CA PRO A 29 -15.01 -4.90 2.53
C PRO A 29 -15.19 -3.39 2.64
N ASP A 30 -15.98 -2.98 3.64
CA ASP A 30 -16.16 -1.56 3.92
C ASP A 30 -14.87 -0.91 4.41
N GLY A 31 -14.60 0.30 3.93
CA GLY A 31 -13.42 1.09 4.28
C GLY A 31 -12.10 0.61 3.68
N GLU A 32 -12.07 -0.48 2.91
CA GLU A 32 -10.85 -1.00 2.28
C GLU A 32 -10.57 -0.35 0.91
N ILE A 33 -9.29 -0.24 0.59
CA ILE A 33 -8.78 0.11 -0.73
C ILE A 33 -8.49 -1.18 -1.52
N CYS A 34 -9.21 -1.38 -2.61
CA CYS A 34 -9.00 -2.49 -3.54
C CYS A 34 -8.38 -2.01 -4.86
N ILE A 35 -7.23 -2.56 -5.22
CA ILE A 35 -6.52 -2.19 -6.45
C ILE A 35 -6.69 -3.29 -7.50
N LEU A 36 -7.23 -2.92 -8.66
CA LEU A 36 -7.29 -3.78 -9.83
C LEU A 36 -5.96 -3.62 -10.58
N LEU A 37 -5.16 -4.68 -10.61
CA LEU A 37 -3.80 -4.69 -11.15
C LEU A 37 -3.70 -5.65 -12.33
N GLY A 38 -2.90 -5.32 -13.34
CA GLY A 38 -2.61 -6.22 -14.45
C GLY A 38 -2.22 -5.50 -15.74
N PRO A 39 -1.85 -6.24 -16.81
CA PRO A 39 -1.44 -5.64 -18.08
C PRO A 39 -2.54 -4.81 -18.76
N SER A 40 -2.16 -3.95 -19.70
CA SER A 40 -3.13 -3.22 -20.53
C SER A 40 -4.06 -4.20 -21.28
N GLY A 41 -5.35 -3.86 -21.35
CA GLY A 41 -6.35 -4.68 -22.05
C GLY A 41 -6.88 -5.90 -21.28
N CYS A 42 -6.46 -6.16 -20.04
CA CYS A 42 -6.91 -7.34 -19.30
C CYS A 42 -8.30 -7.23 -18.63
N GLY A 43 -9.06 -6.15 -18.84
CA GLY A 43 -10.44 -6.03 -18.35
C GLY A 43 -10.67 -5.15 -17.11
N LYS A 44 -9.63 -4.54 -16.53
CA LYS A 44 -9.71 -3.73 -15.29
C LYS A 44 -10.68 -2.55 -15.40
N THR A 45 -10.44 -1.66 -16.36
CA THR A 45 -11.28 -0.49 -16.63
C THR A 45 -12.70 -0.91 -17.04
N THR A 46 -12.86 -2.01 -17.78
CA THR A 46 -14.17 -2.56 -18.12
C THR A 46 -14.93 -2.97 -16.86
N THR A 47 -14.25 -3.65 -15.93
CA THR A 47 -14.81 -4.06 -14.64
C THR A 47 -15.24 -2.85 -13.82
N LEU A 48 -14.39 -1.84 -13.69
CA LEU A 48 -14.70 -0.60 -12.99
C LEU A 48 -15.93 0.12 -13.61
N LYS A 49 -15.99 0.18 -14.95
CA LYS A 49 -17.12 0.78 -15.69
C LYS A 49 -18.42 -0.02 -15.56
N MET A 50 -18.34 -1.34 -15.34
CA MET A 50 -19.52 -2.17 -15.04
C MET A 50 -20.09 -1.88 -13.66
N ILE A 51 -19.23 -1.67 -12.66
CA ILE A 51 -19.67 -1.32 -11.29
C ILE A 51 -20.45 0.00 -11.32
N ASN A 52 -19.95 1.00 -12.05
CA ASN A 52 -20.64 2.29 -12.21
C ASN A 52 -21.80 2.26 -13.24
N ARG A 53 -22.07 1.09 -13.84
CA ARG A 53 -23.02 0.87 -14.96
C ARG A 53 -22.86 1.90 -16.09
N ILE A 54 -21.65 2.34 -16.38
CA ILE A 54 -21.32 3.05 -17.64
C ILE A 54 -21.39 2.05 -18.79
N ILE A 55 -20.90 0.83 -18.54
CA ILE A 55 -21.03 -0.32 -19.43
C ILE A 55 -21.95 -1.31 -18.71
N GLN A 56 -23.00 -1.78 -19.39
CA GLN A 56 -23.82 -2.84 -18.81
C GLN A 56 -23.08 -4.19 -18.89
N PRO A 57 -23.08 -4.99 -17.80
CA PRO A 57 -22.58 -6.36 -17.84
C PRO A 57 -23.42 -7.20 -18.81
N THR A 58 -22.78 -8.21 -19.41
CA THR A 58 -23.49 -9.21 -20.22
C THR A 58 -24.20 -10.22 -19.31
N SER A 59 -23.57 -10.58 -18.19
CA SER A 59 -24.16 -11.41 -17.14
C SER A 59 -23.47 -11.15 -15.79
N GLY A 60 -24.01 -11.74 -14.73
CA GLY A 60 -23.56 -11.52 -13.36
C GLY A 60 -24.17 -10.29 -12.73
N LYS A 61 -23.79 -10.02 -11.48
CA LYS A 61 -24.38 -8.97 -10.64
C LYS A 61 -23.33 -8.15 -9.94
N VAL A 62 -23.69 -6.91 -9.66
CA VAL A 62 -22.92 -5.98 -8.83
C VAL A 62 -23.80 -5.55 -7.67
N PHE A 63 -23.32 -5.74 -6.46
CA PHE A 63 -23.95 -5.28 -5.23
C PHE A 63 -23.13 -4.16 -4.60
N ILE A 64 -23.82 -3.11 -4.14
CA ILE A 64 -23.23 -2.02 -3.37
C ILE A 64 -24.06 -1.87 -2.10
N ASN A 65 -23.43 -1.88 -0.93
CA ASN A 65 -24.15 -1.95 0.37
C ASN A 65 -25.14 -3.13 0.42
N ASP A 66 -24.73 -4.28 -0.11
CA ASP A 66 -25.56 -5.50 -0.20
C ASP A 66 -26.83 -5.37 -1.06
N GLU A 67 -27.00 -4.25 -1.79
CA GLU A 67 -28.12 -4.03 -2.70
C GLU A 67 -27.73 -4.31 -4.17
N ASP A 68 -28.55 -5.09 -4.87
CA ASP A 68 -28.36 -5.39 -6.30
C ASP A 68 -28.57 -4.12 -7.15
N THR A 69 -27.51 -3.68 -7.83
CA THR A 69 -27.52 -2.45 -8.63
C THR A 69 -28.22 -2.57 -9.97
N SER A 70 -28.60 -3.79 -10.40
CA SER A 70 -29.17 -4.07 -11.73
C SER A 70 -30.49 -3.35 -11.98
N GLY A 71 -31.34 -3.29 -10.95
CA GLY A 71 -32.66 -2.64 -10.99
C GLY A 71 -32.64 -1.15 -10.69
N MET A 72 -31.52 -0.60 -10.21
CA MET A 72 -31.42 0.81 -9.81
C MET A 72 -31.47 1.75 -11.02
N ASN A 73 -31.96 2.98 -10.80
CA ASN A 73 -31.79 4.05 -11.78
C ASN A 73 -30.30 4.39 -11.91
N THR A 74 -29.79 4.44 -13.14
CA THR A 74 -28.36 4.66 -13.38
C THR A 74 -27.88 6.05 -12.94
N GLN A 75 -28.73 7.07 -12.95
CA GLN A 75 -28.39 8.40 -12.49
C GLN A 75 -28.23 8.42 -10.96
N ASP A 76 -29.16 7.78 -10.24
CA ASP A 76 -29.12 7.73 -8.78
C ASP A 76 -27.95 6.89 -8.29
N LEU A 77 -27.69 5.74 -8.94
CA LEU A 77 -26.49 4.93 -8.68
C LEU A 77 -25.21 5.76 -8.83
N ARG A 78 -25.05 6.48 -9.95
CA ARG A 78 -23.85 7.27 -10.25
C ARG A 78 -23.69 8.48 -9.33
N ARG A 79 -24.79 9.05 -8.82
CA ARG A 79 -24.72 10.15 -7.85
C ARG A 79 -24.23 9.70 -6.48
N ASN A 80 -24.42 8.42 -6.16
CA ASN A 80 -23.96 7.79 -4.91
C ASN A 80 -22.57 7.16 -5.02
N ILE A 81 -21.91 7.25 -6.18
CA ILE A 81 -20.55 6.74 -6.40
C ILE A 81 -19.65 7.90 -6.82
N GLY A 82 -18.57 8.12 -6.08
CA GLY A 82 -17.53 9.05 -6.53
C GLY A 82 -16.72 8.41 -7.64
N TYR A 83 -16.66 9.04 -8.81
CA TYR A 83 -15.95 8.50 -9.98
C TYR A 83 -14.82 9.42 -10.42
N VAL A 84 -13.58 8.94 -10.34
CA VAL A 84 -12.39 9.63 -10.84
C VAL A 84 -11.98 8.98 -12.17
N ILE A 85 -11.97 9.77 -13.23
CA ILE A 85 -11.61 9.33 -14.58
C ILE A 85 -10.12 9.46 -14.85
N GLN A 86 -9.62 8.61 -15.75
CA GLN A 86 -8.21 8.57 -16.19
C GLN A 86 -7.71 9.92 -16.71
N GLN A 87 -8.56 10.64 -17.44
CA GLN A 87 -8.32 12.05 -17.72
C GLN A 87 -8.98 12.88 -16.61
N ILE A 88 -8.24 13.84 -16.06
CA ILE A 88 -8.65 14.85 -15.06
C ILE A 88 -10.15 15.16 -15.09
N GLY A 89 -10.67 15.37 -16.30
CA GLY A 89 -12.11 15.30 -16.55
C GLY A 89 -12.90 16.42 -15.93
N LEU A 90 -12.23 17.53 -15.61
CA LEU A 90 -12.83 18.77 -15.16
C LEU A 90 -13.50 19.48 -16.34
N PHE A 91 -14.59 20.18 -16.06
CA PHE A 91 -15.26 21.03 -17.03
C PHE A 91 -14.43 22.30 -17.25
N PRO A 92 -13.87 22.53 -18.45
CA PRO A 92 -12.93 23.62 -18.70
C PRO A 92 -13.58 25.01 -18.66
N ASN A 93 -14.89 25.05 -18.88
CA ASN A 93 -15.73 26.26 -18.85
C ASN A 93 -16.35 26.53 -17.47
N MET A 94 -15.94 25.79 -16.44
CA MET A 94 -16.40 25.97 -15.07
C MET A 94 -15.20 26.27 -14.17
N THR A 95 -15.43 27.10 -13.16
CA THR A 95 -14.46 27.34 -12.09
C THR A 95 -14.20 26.08 -11.27
N ILE A 96 -13.15 26.09 -10.44
CA ILE A 96 -12.84 24.99 -9.52
C ILE A 96 -13.99 24.77 -8.52
N GLU A 97 -14.57 25.83 -7.96
CA GLU A 97 -15.76 25.73 -7.11
C GLU A 97 -16.91 25.03 -7.83
N GLU A 98 -17.19 25.39 -9.07
CA GLU A 98 -18.27 24.81 -9.86
C GLU A 98 -18.00 23.34 -10.21
N ASN A 99 -16.75 23.00 -10.52
CA ASN A 99 -16.32 21.63 -10.74
C ASN A 99 -16.54 20.75 -9.50
N ILE A 100 -16.12 21.22 -8.32
CA ILE A 100 -16.27 20.47 -7.06
C ILE A 100 -17.75 20.34 -6.70
N THR A 101 -18.55 21.40 -6.91
CA THR A 101 -19.94 21.47 -6.42
C THR A 101 -20.98 20.90 -7.38
N ILE A 102 -20.58 20.38 -8.54
CA ILE A 102 -21.50 19.90 -9.57
C ILE A 102 -22.44 18.79 -9.06
N VAL A 103 -21.91 17.78 -8.37
CA VAL A 103 -22.71 16.66 -7.84
C VAL A 103 -23.58 17.10 -6.66
N PRO A 104 -23.06 17.83 -5.64
CA PRO A 104 -23.91 18.43 -4.61
C PRO A 104 -25.10 19.25 -5.14
N LYS A 105 -24.88 20.04 -6.20
CA LYS A 105 -25.96 20.81 -6.87
C LYS A 105 -27.01 19.88 -7.50
N LEU A 106 -26.59 18.81 -8.17
CA LEU A 106 -27.49 17.81 -8.75
C LEU A 106 -28.28 17.03 -7.70
N LEU A 107 -27.74 16.88 -6.50
CA LEU A 107 -28.40 16.30 -5.33
C LEU A 107 -29.32 17.31 -4.60
N GLY A 108 -29.43 18.55 -5.10
CA GLY A 108 -30.32 19.56 -4.54
C GLY A 108 -29.82 20.19 -3.24
N TRP A 109 -28.51 20.15 -2.95
CA TRP A 109 -27.96 20.82 -1.77
C TRP A 109 -28.14 22.34 -1.88
N ASP A 110 -28.39 23.00 -0.75
CA ASP A 110 -28.48 24.45 -0.72
C ASP A 110 -27.12 25.12 -1.01
N LYS A 111 -27.20 26.37 -1.47
CA LYS A 111 -26.03 27.15 -1.90
C LYS A 111 -24.97 27.33 -0.82
N ASN A 112 -25.38 27.50 0.43
CA ASN A 112 -24.43 27.71 1.51
C ASN A 112 -23.72 26.40 1.85
N ARG A 113 -24.45 25.29 1.89
CA ARG A 113 -23.92 23.95 2.14
C ARG A 113 -22.91 23.52 1.10
N TYR A 114 -23.23 23.59 -0.20
CA TYR A 114 -22.26 23.12 -1.20
C TYR A 114 -21.03 24.05 -1.31
N LYS A 115 -21.17 25.36 -1.08
CA LYS A 115 -20.02 26.28 -1.07
C LYS A 115 -19.12 26.05 0.14
N LYS A 116 -19.69 25.72 1.30
CA LYS A 116 -18.92 25.31 2.48
C LYS A 116 -18.19 24.00 2.18
N ARG A 117 -18.88 23.01 1.62
CA ARG A 117 -18.29 21.73 1.21
C ARG A 117 -17.14 21.90 0.23
N ALA A 118 -17.26 22.83 -0.73
CA ALA A 118 -16.16 23.12 -1.65
C ALA A 118 -14.88 23.56 -0.93
N ARG A 119 -14.99 24.41 0.09
CA ARG A 119 -13.84 24.82 0.92
C ARG A 119 -13.28 23.64 1.73
N GLU A 120 -14.14 22.85 2.36
CA GLU A 120 -13.72 21.63 3.08
C GLU A 120 -12.93 20.68 2.18
N MET A 121 -13.34 20.53 0.91
CA MET A 121 -12.61 19.69 -0.05
C MET A 121 -11.26 20.28 -0.45
N MET A 122 -11.13 21.60 -0.51
CA MET A 122 -9.85 22.27 -0.79
C MET A 122 -8.86 22.08 0.37
N ASP A 123 -9.32 22.22 1.61
CA ASP A 123 -8.52 21.97 2.80
C ASP A 123 -8.04 20.51 2.84
N MET A 124 -8.94 19.58 2.53
CA MET A 124 -8.68 18.13 2.50
C MET A 124 -7.61 17.72 1.49
N ILE A 125 -7.52 18.42 0.35
CA ILE A 125 -6.47 18.17 -0.67
C ILE A 125 -5.24 19.07 -0.50
N ALA A 126 -5.12 19.75 0.64
CA ALA A 126 -4.06 20.69 0.97
C ALA A 126 -3.87 21.82 -0.06
N MET A 127 -4.97 22.41 -0.53
CA MET A 127 -4.97 23.54 -1.47
C MET A 127 -5.71 24.76 -0.89
N ASP A 128 -5.16 25.95 -1.08
CA ASP A 128 -5.76 27.20 -0.60
C ASP A 128 -7.08 27.51 -1.34
N ALA A 129 -8.20 27.40 -0.62
CA ALA A 129 -9.52 27.64 -1.17
C ALA A 129 -9.67 29.04 -1.76
N GLU A 130 -9.16 30.08 -1.11
CA GLU A 130 -9.36 31.47 -1.53
C GLU A 130 -8.53 31.80 -2.77
N ALA A 131 -7.35 31.20 -2.92
CA ALA A 131 -6.50 31.37 -4.10
C ALA A 131 -7.00 30.63 -5.34
N PHE A 132 -7.67 29.48 -5.17
CA PHE A 132 -7.92 28.53 -6.27
C PHE A 132 -9.39 28.36 -6.66
N LEU A 133 -10.37 28.55 -5.76
CA LEU A 133 -11.78 28.21 -6.06
C LEU A 133 -12.37 28.98 -7.26
N LYS A 134 -11.90 30.20 -7.50
CA LYS A 134 -12.37 31.06 -8.60
C LYS A 134 -11.61 30.85 -9.92
N ARG A 135 -10.55 30.06 -9.93
CA ARG A 135 -9.77 29.76 -11.12
C ARG A 135 -10.48 28.76 -12.01
N TYR A 136 -10.03 28.66 -13.25
CA TYR A 136 -10.40 27.65 -14.22
C TYR A 136 -9.35 26.54 -14.29
N PRO A 137 -9.70 25.32 -14.75
CA PRO A 137 -8.77 24.21 -14.86
C PRO A 137 -7.49 24.51 -15.66
N SER A 138 -7.58 25.36 -16.69
CA SER A 138 -6.43 25.78 -17.51
C SER A 138 -5.38 26.59 -16.74
N GLU A 139 -5.71 27.13 -15.56
CA GLU A 139 -4.83 27.92 -14.71
C GLU A 139 -4.12 27.07 -13.64
N LEU A 140 -4.26 25.74 -13.71
CA LEU A 140 -3.72 24.77 -12.77
C LEU A 140 -2.73 23.82 -13.45
N SER A 141 -1.74 23.35 -12.69
CA SER A 141 -0.89 22.23 -13.12
C SER A 141 -1.68 20.92 -13.20
N GLY A 142 -1.18 19.93 -13.95
CA GLY A 142 -1.85 18.63 -14.08
C GLY A 142 -2.08 17.93 -12.73
N GLY A 143 -1.10 17.97 -11.83
CA GLY A 143 -1.24 17.41 -10.47
C GLY A 143 -2.30 18.13 -9.63
N GLN A 144 -2.38 19.46 -9.72
CA GLN A 144 -3.44 20.23 -9.05
C GLN A 144 -4.81 19.88 -9.60
N GLN A 145 -4.96 19.82 -10.93
CA GLN A 145 -6.21 19.43 -11.56
C GLN A 145 -6.67 18.03 -11.14
N GLN A 146 -5.74 17.10 -10.93
CA GLN A 146 -6.04 15.76 -10.45
C GLN A 146 -6.55 15.74 -9.01
N ARG A 147 -5.93 16.53 -8.11
CA ARG A 147 -6.44 16.75 -6.75
C ARG A 147 -7.87 17.30 -6.76
N ILE A 148 -8.17 18.27 -7.65
CA ILE A 148 -9.54 18.77 -7.83
C ILE A 148 -10.48 17.65 -8.34
N GLY A 149 -10.02 16.78 -9.23
CA GLY A 149 -10.79 15.63 -9.71
C GLY A 149 -11.21 14.68 -8.58
N VAL A 150 -10.30 14.39 -7.64
CA VAL A 150 -10.57 13.61 -6.43
C VAL A 150 -11.53 14.35 -5.50
N ALA A 151 -11.28 15.63 -5.23
CA ALA A 151 -12.17 16.48 -4.42
C ALA A 151 -13.60 16.54 -4.96
N ARG A 152 -13.78 16.65 -6.27
CA ARG A 152 -15.10 16.60 -6.91
C ARG A 152 -15.80 15.27 -6.65
N ALA A 153 -15.09 14.15 -6.78
CA ALA A 153 -15.65 12.83 -6.55
C ALA A 153 -16.05 12.62 -5.08
N LEU A 154 -15.36 13.27 -4.13
CA LEU A 154 -15.66 13.24 -2.69
C LEU A 154 -16.68 14.28 -2.22
N ALA A 155 -16.98 15.28 -3.05
CA ALA A 155 -17.80 16.42 -2.65
C ALA A 155 -19.20 16.02 -2.17
N ALA A 156 -19.80 15.01 -2.82
CA ALA A 156 -21.11 14.46 -2.46
C ALA A 156 -21.07 13.46 -1.27
N ASP A 157 -19.89 13.23 -0.68
CA ASP A 157 -19.64 12.28 0.40
C ASP A 157 -20.09 10.83 0.09
N PRO A 158 -19.75 10.28 -1.09
CA PRO A 158 -20.21 8.94 -1.46
C PRO A 158 -19.59 7.87 -0.54
N PRO A 159 -20.30 6.75 -0.27
CA PRO A 159 -19.73 5.60 0.45
C PRO A 159 -18.66 4.86 -0.35
N VAL A 160 -18.74 4.92 -1.69
CA VAL A 160 -17.85 4.22 -2.61
C VAL A 160 -17.16 5.20 -3.57
N MET A 161 -15.87 5.00 -3.74
CA MET A 161 -15.03 5.71 -4.71
C MET A 161 -14.49 4.72 -5.75
N LEU A 162 -14.63 5.05 -7.03
CA LEU A 162 -14.07 4.30 -8.15
C LEU A 162 -13.09 5.20 -8.90
N MET A 163 -11.87 4.74 -9.15
CA MET A 163 -10.86 5.54 -9.86
C MET A 163 -10.20 4.74 -10.98
N ASP A 164 -10.13 5.30 -12.17
CA ASP A 164 -9.51 4.66 -13.34
C ASP A 164 -8.16 5.31 -13.60
N GLU A 165 -7.06 4.69 -13.16
CA GLU A 165 -5.71 5.28 -13.20
C GLU A 165 -5.67 6.75 -12.71
N PRO A 166 -6.11 7.03 -11.47
CA PRO A 166 -5.66 8.25 -10.80
C PRO A 166 -4.12 8.19 -10.77
N PHE A 167 -3.31 9.22 -10.57
CA PHE A 167 -1.84 9.09 -10.46
C PHE A 167 -1.02 8.65 -11.70
N GLY A 168 -1.60 7.98 -12.71
CA GLY A 168 -0.87 7.44 -13.86
C GLY A 168 -0.20 8.51 -14.75
N ALA A 169 -0.80 9.69 -14.85
CA ALA A 169 -0.28 10.82 -15.63
C ALA A 169 0.68 11.75 -14.84
N ILE A 170 1.01 11.41 -13.60
CA ILE A 170 1.87 12.23 -12.72
C ILE A 170 3.32 11.74 -12.79
N ASP A 171 4.27 12.68 -12.72
CA ASP A 171 5.69 12.37 -12.56
C ASP A 171 5.96 11.56 -11.26
N PRO A 172 7.00 10.72 -11.22
CA PRO A 172 7.22 9.81 -10.10
C PRO A 172 7.38 10.48 -8.73
N ILE A 173 8.01 11.66 -8.67
CA ILE A 173 8.26 12.36 -7.40
C ILE A 173 6.95 12.89 -6.83
N ASN A 174 6.18 13.61 -7.65
CA ASN A 174 4.88 14.14 -7.25
C ASN A 174 3.85 13.04 -7.03
N ARG A 175 3.96 11.90 -7.75
CA ARG A 175 3.12 10.72 -7.54
C ARG A 175 3.21 10.21 -6.11
N ALA A 176 4.42 10.00 -5.59
CA ALA A 176 4.61 9.48 -4.24
C ALA A 176 3.98 10.38 -3.17
N VAL A 177 4.18 11.70 -3.28
CA VAL A 177 3.61 12.70 -2.38
C VAL A 177 2.08 12.66 -2.41
N ILE A 178 1.49 12.62 -3.61
CA ILE A 178 0.03 12.60 -3.76
C ILE A 178 -0.58 11.29 -3.22
N GLN A 179 0.09 10.16 -3.42
CA GLN A 179 -0.34 8.89 -2.83
C GLN A 179 -0.30 8.93 -1.29
N ASP A 180 0.72 9.54 -0.70
CA ASP A 180 0.82 9.66 0.78
C ASP A 180 -0.28 10.56 1.35
N GLU A 181 -0.57 11.68 0.68
CA GLU A 181 -1.71 12.54 1.04
C GLU A 181 -3.04 11.81 0.89
N PHE A 182 -3.20 11.03 -0.18
CA PHE A 182 -4.39 10.23 -0.41
C PHE A 182 -4.61 9.18 0.68
N LEU A 183 -3.55 8.49 1.11
CA LEU A 183 -3.63 7.51 2.20
C LEU A 183 -4.00 8.15 3.52
N LYS A 184 -3.46 9.34 3.83
CA LYS A 184 -3.86 10.11 5.03
C LYS A 184 -5.35 10.47 4.98
N MET A 185 -5.82 10.97 3.84
CA MET A 185 -7.22 11.29 3.62
C MET A 185 -8.12 10.06 3.76
N GLN A 186 -7.73 8.91 3.20
CA GLN A 186 -8.49 7.69 3.31
C GLN A 186 -8.57 7.19 4.75
N GLN A 187 -7.50 7.31 5.54
CA GLN A 187 -7.53 6.94 6.97
C GLN A 187 -8.53 7.77 7.78
N GLU A 188 -8.71 9.05 7.42
CA GLU A 188 -9.69 9.94 8.05
C GLU A 188 -11.13 9.64 7.58
N LEU A 189 -11.34 9.44 6.28
CA LEU A 189 -12.68 9.30 5.69
C LEU A 189 -13.24 7.88 5.75
N LYS A 190 -12.36 6.87 5.76
CA LYS A 190 -12.69 5.44 5.71
C LYS A 190 -13.71 5.07 4.64
N LYS A 191 -13.62 5.70 3.46
CA LYS A 191 -14.44 5.33 2.30
C LYS A 191 -13.93 4.04 1.68
N THR A 192 -14.82 3.27 1.10
CA THR A 192 -14.43 2.11 0.29
C THR A 192 -13.96 2.57 -1.08
N ILE A 193 -12.76 2.18 -1.48
CA ILE A 193 -12.14 2.67 -2.71
C ILE A 193 -11.79 1.48 -3.59
N MET A 194 -12.13 1.55 -4.87
CA MET A 194 -11.62 0.65 -5.88
C MET A 194 -10.95 1.45 -6.98
N PHE A 195 -9.70 1.14 -7.31
CA PHE A 195 -9.08 1.78 -8.46
C PHE A 195 -8.18 0.90 -9.29
N VAL A 196 -8.03 1.30 -10.55
CA VAL A 196 -7.26 0.59 -11.56
C VAL A 196 -5.84 1.14 -11.58
N SER A 197 -4.86 0.24 -11.56
CA SER A 197 -3.46 0.58 -11.80
C SER A 197 -2.79 -0.47 -12.68
N HIS A 198 -1.70 -0.07 -13.33
CA HIS A 198 -0.74 -0.95 -13.97
C HIS A 198 0.61 -0.99 -13.22
N ASP A 199 0.74 -0.22 -12.15
CA ASP A 199 1.94 -0.09 -11.33
C ASP A 199 1.83 -0.99 -10.09
N ILE A 200 2.81 -1.89 -9.93
CA ILE A 200 2.85 -2.86 -8.84
C ILE A 200 3.22 -2.18 -7.52
N ASP A 201 4.12 -1.20 -7.55
CA ASP A 201 4.55 -0.49 -6.34
C ASP A 201 3.40 0.34 -5.79
N GLU A 202 2.59 0.90 -6.68
CA GLU A 202 1.34 1.55 -6.33
C GLU A 202 0.34 0.57 -5.68
N ALA A 203 0.17 -0.62 -6.26
CA ALA A 203 -0.71 -1.64 -5.72
C ALA A 203 -0.30 -2.11 -4.32
N ILE A 204 1.01 -2.25 -4.10
CA ILE A 204 1.58 -2.68 -2.82
C ILE A 204 1.48 -1.58 -1.77
N LYS A 205 1.77 -0.33 -2.15
CA LYS A 205 1.78 0.81 -1.23
C LYS A 205 0.37 1.18 -0.76
N MET A 206 -0.61 1.15 -1.65
CA MET A 206 -1.93 1.74 -1.38
C MET A 206 -3.06 0.73 -1.14
N GLY A 207 -2.89 -0.53 -1.54
CA GLY A 207 -3.99 -1.50 -1.50
C GLY A 207 -4.07 -2.21 -0.16
N ASP A 208 -5.25 -2.27 0.44
CA ASP A 208 -5.56 -3.30 1.44
C ASP A 208 -5.77 -4.66 0.76
N ARG A 209 -6.29 -4.61 -0.47
CA ARG A 209 -6.55 -5.76 -1.34
C ARG A 209 -6.06 -5.50 -2.75
N VAL A 210 -5.49 -6.51 -3.38
CA VAL A 210 -5.05 -6.47 -4.77
C VAL A 210 -5.72 -7.58 -5.55
N ALA A 211 -6.42 -7.20 -6.63
CA ALA A 211 -7.06 -8.08 -7.58
C ALA A 211 -6.22 -8.10 -8.86
N VAL A 212 -5.51 -9.20 -9.13
CA VAL A 212 -4.65 -9.35 -10.31
C VAL A 212 -5.45 -9.93 -11.47
N PHE A 213 -5.49 -9.19 -12.57
CA PHE A 213 -6.23 -9.52 -13.79
C PHE A 213 -5.30 -9.96 -14.92
N ARG A 214 -5.74 -10.95 -15.68
CA ARG A 214 -5.13 -11.38 -16.94
C ARG A 214 -6.20 -11.87 -17.90
N GLU A 215 -6.19 -11.38 -19.13
CA GLU A 215 -7.07 -11.88 -20.20
C GLU A 215 -8.55 -11.93 -19.78
N GLY A 216 -9.05 -10.89 -19.12
CA GLY A 216 -10.43 -10.79 -18.65
C GLY A 216 -10.74 -11.55 -17.35
N LYS A 217 -9.80 -12.32 -16.81
CA LYS A 217 -9.99 -13.16 -15.63
C LYS A 217 -9.32 -12.57 -14.39
N LEU A 218 -9.97 -12.77 -13.24
CA LEU A 218 -9.37 -12.57 -11.92
C LEU A 218 -8.48 -13.77 -11.58
N VAL A 219 -7.17 -13.57 -11.56
CA VAL A 219 -6.19 -14.63 -11.34
C VAL A 219 -5.97 -14.88 -9.85
N GLN A 220 -5.77 -13.81 -9.08
CA GLN A 220 -5.58 -13.83 -7.62
C GLN A 220 -6.18 -12.58 -7.01
N TYR A 221 -6.81 -12.75 -5.85
CA TYR A 221 -7.33 -11.67 -5.02
C TYR A 221 -6.85 -11.90 -3.59
N SER A 222 -5.96 -11.04 -3.08
CA SER A 222 -5.35 -11.20 -1.76
C SER A 222 -4.85 -9.86 -1.20
N THR A 223 -4.33 -9.86 0.01
CA THR A 223 -3.57 -8.72 0.55
C THR A 223 -2.25 -8.55 -0.23
N PRO A 224 -1.62 -7.36 -0.21
CA PRO A 224 -0.29 -7.18 -0.81
C PRO A 224 0.76 -8.12 -0.22
N ASP A 225 0.75 -8.35 1.10
CA ASP A 225 1.72 -9.23 1.76
C ASP A 225 1.60 -10.67 1.25
N ASP A 226 0.37 -11.21 1.21
CA ASP A 226 0.11 -12.56 0.70
C ASP A 226 0.40 -12.67 -0.79
N LEU A 227 0.14 -11.60 -1.57
CA LEU A 227 0.44 -11.56 -3.00
C LEU A 227 1.95 -11.70 -3.26
N LEU A 228 2.78 -11.03 -2.46
CA LEU A 228 4.24 -11.09 -2.56
C LEU A 228 4.81 -12.42 -2.04
N ALA A 229 4.30 -12.89 -0.90
CA ALA A 229 4.81 -14.08 -0.21
C ALA A 229 4.35 -15.39 -0.88
N ALA A 230 3.13 -15.43 -1.41
CA ALA A 230 2.49 -16.63 -1.93
C ALA A 230 1.78 -16.36 -3.27
N PRO A 231 2.52 -16.09 -4.36
CA PRO A 231 1.92 -15.96 -5.69
C PRO A 231 1.28 -17.29 -6.10
N LYS A 232 0.06 -17.23 -6.61
CA LYS A 232 -0.74 -18.42 -6.96
C LYS A 232 -0.16 -19.21 -8.13
N ASN A 233 0.55 -18.57 -9.05
CA ASN A 233 1.14 -19.22 -10.23
C ASN A 233 2.37 -18.45 -10.76
N ALA A 234 3.08 -19.08 -11.71
CA ALA A 234 4.28 -18.52 -12.33
C ALA A 234 4.04 -17.17 -13.03
N PHE A 235 2.82 -16.94 -13.56
CA PHE A 235 2.48 -15.64 -14.14
C PHE A 235 2.53 -14.53 -13.08
N ILE A 236 1.86 -14.72 -11.94
CA ILE A 236 1.87 -13.71 -10.87
C ILE A 236 3.28 -13.51 -10.32
N GLU A 237 4.02 -14.61 -10.14
CA GLU A 237 5.41 -14.54 -9.71
C GLU A 237 6.28 -13.71 -10.67
N SER A 238 6.19 -13.97 -11.97
CA SER A 238 6.91 -13.18 -12.99
C SER A 238 6.42 -11.73 -13.09
N PHE A 239 5.11 -11.51 -12.90
CA PHE A 239 4.49 -10.20 -13.03
C PHE A 239 4.91 -9.28 -11.88
N LEU A 240 4.98 -9.80 -10.65
CA LEU A 240 5.41 -9.03 -9.48
C LEU A 240 6.92 -8.73 -9.46
N GLY A 241 7.72 -9.54 -10.17
CA GLY A 241 9.17 -9.38 -10.30
C GLY A 241 10.00 -10.26 -9.35
N GLU A 242 11.32 -10.22 -9.53
CA GLU A 242 12.28 -10.96 -8.70
C GLU A 242 12.56 -10.27 -7.36
N ASP A 243 12.28 -8.97 -7.26
CA ASP A 243 12.51 -8.11 -6.10
C ASP A 243 11.37 -8.12 -5.07
N ARG A 244 10.45 -9.08 -5.16
CA ARG A 244 9.29 -9.23 -4.23
C ARG A 244 9.69 -9.19 -2.76
N ALA A 245 10.78 -9.85 -2.41
CA ALA A 245 11.27 -9.86 -1.03
C ALA A 245 11.66 -8.46 -0.55
N LEU A 246 12.23 -7.64 -1.44
CA LEU A 246 12.56 -6.24 -1.16
C LEU A 246 11.31 -5.38 -1.07
N LYS A 247 10.32 -5.56 -1.96
CA LYS A 247 9.03 -4.85 -1.89
C LYS A 247 8.28 -5.15 -0.60
N ARG A 248 8.39 -6.39 -0.10
CA ARG A 248 7.77 -6.83 1.16
C ARG A 248 8.39 -6.14 2.39
N LEU A 249 9.64 -5.66 2.31
CA LEU A 249 10.24 -4.85 3.38
C LEU A 249 9.46 -3.55 3.66
N ASN A 250 8.70 -3.07 2.68
CA ASN A 250 7.91 -1.84 2.80
C ASN A 250 6.60 -2.03 3.56
N LEU A 251 6.16 -3.29 3.69
CA LEU A 251 4.88 -3.64 4.31
C LEU A 251 5.02 -4.04 5.77
N VAL A 252 6.18 -4.57 6.14
CA VAL A 252 6.44 -5.09 7.48
C VAL A 252 7.04 -3.99 8.34
N LYS A 253 6.42 -3.73 9.49
CA LYS A 253 6.94 -2.78 10.48
C LYS A 253 7.98 -3.43 11.39
N VAL A 254 8.87 -2.61 11.95
CA VAL A 254 9.85 -3.04 12.96
C VAL A 254 9.15 -3.72 14.14
N SER A 255 7.99 -3.22 14.57
CA SER A 255 7.20 -3.79 15.66
C SER A 255 6.78 -5.26 15.47
N GLU A 256 6.73 -5.75 14.22
CA GLU A 256 6.35 -7.13 13.90
C GLU A 256 7.54 -8.11 14.00
N VAL A 257 8.77 -7.60 14.05
CA VAL A 257 10.02 -8.39 13.98
C VAL A 257 10.96 -8.13 15.16
N VAL A 258 10.76 -7.02 15.89
CA VAL A 258 11.61 -6.61 17.00
C VAL A 258 11.72 -7.70 18.07
N SER A 259 12.92 -7.89 18.58
CA SER A 259 13.18 -8.68 19.77
C SER A 259 13.34 -7.75 20.96
N ALA A 260 12.59 -8.02 22.04
CA ALA A 260 12.70 -7.26 23.29
C ALA A 260 14.02 -7.55 24.03
N ASP A 261 14.71 -8.63 23.68
CA ASP A 261 15.96 -9.05 24.32
C ASP A 261 17.14 -8.23 23.77
N ILE A 262 17.35 -7.06 24.37
CA ILE A 262 18.55 -6.25 24.14
C ILE A 262 19.30 -6.02 25.47
N GLY A 263 20.49 -6.60 25.57
CA GLY A 263 21.40 -6.29 26.66
C GLY A 263 21.95 -4.88 26.51
N SER A 264 22.08 -4.16 27.62
CA SER A 264 22.73 -2.84 27.65
C SER A 264 23.67 -2.67 28.83
N VAL A 265 24.55 -1.67 28.77
CA VAL A 265 25.41 -1.21 29.88
C VAL A 265 25.27 0.29 30.07
N ARG A 266 25.66 0.80 31.24
CA ARG A 266 25.69 2.23 31.57
C ARG A 266 27.13 2.78 31.49
N PRO A 267 27.30 4.11 31.35
CA PRO A 267 28.63 4.74 31.30
C PRO A 267 29.51 4.39 32.50
N ASP A 268 28.91 4.22 33.68
CA ASP A 268 29.60 3.90 34.93
C ASP A 268 29.76 2.39 35.19
N ASP A 269 29.28 1.53 34.29
CA ASP A 269 29.59 0.10 34.34
C ASP A 269 31.06 -0.14 33.95
N THR A 270 31.66 -1.17 34.54
CA THR A 270 33.04 -1.57 34.18
C THR A 270 33.06 -2.32 32.86
N LEU A 271 34.21 -2.33 32.18
CA LEU A 271 34.43 -3.16 30.99
C LEU A 271 34.30 -4.67 31.28
N GLU A 272 34.52 -5.12 32.52
CA GLU A 272 34.28 -6.51 32.94
C GLU A 272 32.79 -6.83 32.97
N THR A 273 31.97 -5.92 33.53
CA THR A 273 30.50 -6.01 33.47
C THR A 273 30.02 -6.04 32.03
N ALA A 274 30.60 -5.19 31.16
CA ALA A 274 30.27 -5.17 29.75
C ALA A 274 30.63 -6.49 29.05
N LEU A 275 31.79 -7.07 29.35
CA LEU A 275 32.20 -8.35 28.77
C LEU A 275 31.24 -9.48 29.18
N SER A 276 30.86 -9.56 30.45
CA SER A 276 29.87 -10.54 30.93
C SER A 276 28.54 -10.38 30.22
N ARG A 277 28.02 -9.15 30.10
CA ARG A 277 26.75 -8.92 29.40
C ARG A 277 26.84 -9.14 27.89
N ILE A 278 28.00 -8.97 27.27
CA ILE A 278 28.23 -9.36 25.87
C ILE A 278 28.08 -10.88 25.72
N ASP A 279 28.54 -11.67 26.68
CA ASP A 279 28.40 -13.13 26.63
C ASP A 279 26.95 -13.58 26.83
N ASP A 280 26.19 -12.88 27.69
CA ASP A 280 24.79 -13.22 27.97
C ASP A 280 23.81 -12.71 26.88
N PHE A 281 24.04 -11.50 26.36
CA PHE A 281 23.06 -10.78 25.53
C PHE A 281 23.66 -10.09 24.29
N GLY A 282 24.98 -10.09 24.14
CA GLY A 282 25.66 -9.32 23.10
C GLY A 282 25.44 -9.89 21.71
N TYR A 283 24.92 -9.05 20.80
CA TYR A 283 24.85 -9.39 19.39
C TYR A 283 26.16 -8.99 18.69
N GLN A 284 26.73 -9.91 17.90
CA GLN A 284 28.00 -9.72 17.16
C GLN A 284 29.19 -9.21 17.99
N ASN A 285 29.39 -9.75 19.20
CA ASN A 285 30.53 -9.39 20.06
C ASN A 285 30.52 -7.91 20.49
N SER A 286 29.35 -7.32 20.68
CA SER A 286 29.22 -5.95 21.15
C SER A 286 27.97 -5.78 22.01
N ILE A 287 27.93 -4.73 22.82
CA ILE A 287 26.77 -4.37 23.64
C ILE A 287 26.49 -2.87 23.58
N LEU A 288 25.21 -2.54 23.58
CA LEU A 288 24.74 -1.16 23.58
C LEU A 288 25.00 -0.49 24.93
N MET A 289 25.58 0.70 24.92
CA MET A 289 25.66 1.57 26.08
C MET A 289 24.49 2.56 26.05
N VAL A 290 23.78 2.71 27.17
CA VAL A 290 22.64 3.61 27.33
C VAL A 290 22.87 4.62 28.45
N ASN A 291 22.33 5.84 28.30
CA ASN A 291 22.39 6.87 29.33
C ASN A 291 21.35 6.63 30.45
N ASP A 292 21.28 7.55 31.42
CA ASP A 292 20.33 7.47 32.55
C ASP A 292 18.85 7.49 32.13
N ARG A 293 18.56 8.03 30.95
CA ARG A 293 17.21 8.04 30.34
C ARG A 293 16.94 6.78 29.51
N HIS A 294 17.83 5.80 29.53
CA HIS A 294 17.76 4.59 28.72
C HIS A 294 17.82 4.83 27.20
N GLN A 295 18.47 5.92 26.78
CA GLN A 295 18.67 6.25 25.36
C GLN A 295 20.05 5.78 24.89
N PRO A 296 20.21 5.35 23.62
CA PRO A 296 21.50 4.94 23.07
C PRO A 296 22.58 6.02 23.21
N ALA A 297 23.71 5.65 23.80
CA ALA A 297 24.84 6.54 24.06
C ALA A 297 26.14 6.09 23.37
N GLY A 298 26.31 4.78 23.14
CA GLY A 298 27.47 4.24 22.46
C GLY A 298 27.42 2.72 22.33
N VAL A 299 28.49 2.10 21.85
CA VAL A 299 28.66 0.65 21.82
C VAL A 299 30.01 0.27 22.38
N ILE A 300 30.04 -0.78 23.20
CA ILE A 300 31.26 -1.41 23.69
C ILE A 300 31.49 -2.69 22.90
N THR A 301 32.67 -2.83 22.30
CA THR A 301 33.05 -4.05 21.59
C THR A 301 33.74 -5.03 22.54
N ARG A 302 33.58 -6.32 22.28
CA ARG A 302 34.25 -7.40 23.02
C ARG A 302 35.76 -7.26 23.01
N ALA A 303 36.32 -6.77 21.89
CA ALA A 303 37.76 -6.55 21.77
C ALA A 303 38.23 -5.56 22.83
N VAL A 304 37.57 -4.40 22.93
CA VAL A 304 37.90 -3.36 23.92
C VAL A 304 37.65 -3.85 25.35
N ALA A 305 36.50 -4.49 25.58
CA ALA A 305 36.14 -5.00 26.91
C ALA A 305 37.11 -6.08 27.43
N ARG A 306 37.76 -6.84 26.54
CA ARG A 306 38.71 -7.90 26.89
C ARG A 306 40.14 -7.39 27.11
N THR A 307 40.58 -6.38 26.37
CA THR A 307 41.99 -5.93 26.40
C THR A 307 42.25 -4.79 27.37
N THR A 308 41.20 -4.07 27.78
CA THR A 308 41.31 -2.83 28.53
C THR A 308 40.63 -2.95 29.90
N LYS A 309 41.07 -2.16 30.86
CA LYS A 309 40.41 -2.00 32.17
C LYS A 309 39.93 -0.57 32.32
N GLY A 310 38.77 -0.37 32.95
CA GLY A 310 38.19 0.95 33.15
C GLY A 310 36.66 0.91 33.06
N TYR A 311 36.08 2.09 32.91
CA TYR A 311 34.64 2.29 32.78
C TYR A 311 34.23 2.38 31.32
N CYS A 312 32.97 2.02 31.03
CA CYS A 312 32.42 2.06 29.66
C CYS A 312 32.48 3.47 29.06
N ARG A 313 32.26 4.51 29.87
CA ARG A 313 32.30 5.93 29.44
C ARG A 313 33.61 6.36 28.80
N ASP A 314 34.72 5.69 29.13
CA ASP A 314 36.05 6.04 28.64
C ASP A 314 36.43 5.24 27.38
N HIS A 315 35.66 4.20 27.04
CA HIS A 315 36.06 3.16 26.10
C HIS A 315 34.91 2.68 25.19
N PHE A 316 34.18 3.62 24.59
CA PHE A 316 33.05 3.35 23.70
C PHE A 316 33.28 3.85 22.26
N GLN A 317 32.54 3.25 21.33
CA GLN A 317 32.37 3.73 19.96
C GLN A 317 31.02 4.44 19.81
N SER A 318 30.90 5.30 18.80
CA SER A 318 29.65 5.99 18.47
C SER A 318 28.48 5.02 18.39
N ALA A 319 27.33 5.43 18.93
CA ALA A 319 26.13 4.62 18.87
C ALA A 319 25.73 4.34 17.42
N PRO A 320 25.26 3.12 17.09
CA PRO A 320 24.68 2.83 15.80
C PRO A 320 23.42 3.67 15.58
N PRO A 321 23.00 3.87 14.33
CA PRO A 321 21.72 4.49 14.07
C PRO A 321 20.57 3.69 14.72
N VAL A 322 19.52 4.41 15.09
CA VAL A 322 18.34 3.84 15.75
C VAL A 322 17.19 3.73 14.75
N VAL A 323 16.28 2.80 15.00
CA VAL A 323 15.01 2.68 14.26
C VAL A 323 13.83 2.77 15.22
N ARG A 324 12.73 3.34 14.76
CA ARG A 324 11.47 3.38 15.53
C ARG A 324 10.67 2.12 15.27
N LEU A 325 9.78 1.78 16.21
CA LEU A 325 8.89 0.62 16.06
C LEU A 325 7.92 0.74 14.87
N ASP A 326 7.61 1.97 14.45
CA ASP A 326 6.73 2.24 13.30
C ASP A 326 7.48 2.35 11.95
N ASP A 327 8.81 2.29 11.97
CA ASP A 327 9.61 2.26 10.74
C ASP A 327 9.38 0.94 9.96
N ASP A 328 9.50 1.01 8.63
CA ASP A 328 9.47 -0.18 7.77
C ASP A 328 10.83 -0.91 7.75
N LEU A 329 10.82 -2.19 7.40
CA LEU A 329 12.03 -3.00 7.31
C LEU A 329 12.99 -2.53 6.20
N ARG A 330 12.52 -1.77 5.22
CA ARG A 330 13.36 -1.23 4.15
C ARG A 330 14.30 -0.17 4.72
N LYS A 331 13.80 0.74 5.57
CA LYS A 331 14.62 1.71 6.29
C LYS A 331 15.67 1.03 7.16
N VAL A 332 15.30 -0.06 7.84
CA VAL A 332 16.22 -0.89 8.62
C VAL A 332 17.34 -1.44 7.74
N ALA A 333 17.00 -2.06 6.61
CA ALA A 333 17.98 -2.60 5.66
C ALA A 333 18.91 -1.51 5.10
N SER A 334 18.37 -0.34 4.72
CA SER A 334 19.16 0.79 4.26
C SER A 334 20.16 1.29 5.31
N LEU A 335 19.74 1.40 6.57
CA LEU A 335 20.62 1.80 7.68
C LEU A 335 21.68 0.74 7.97
N MET A 336 21.32 -0.54 7.92
CA MET A 336 22.26 -1.66 8.07
C MET A 336 23.37 -1.60 7.00
N PHE A 337 22.99 -1.45 5.73
CA PHE A 337 23.96 -1.37 4.63
C PHE A 337 24.82 -0.11 4.68
N ALA A 338 24.24 1.05 5.01
CA ALA A 338 24.97 2.32 5.07
C ALA A 338 26.01 2.37 6.20
N ASN A 339 25.84 1.54 7.25
CA ASN A 339 26.69 1.54 8.44
C ASN A 339 27.44 0.22 8.65
N ASP A 340 27.43 -0.68 7.65
CA ASP A 340 28.06 -2.00 7.71
C ASP A 340 27.74 -2.78 9.00
N THR A 341 26.46 -2.75 9.39
CA THR A 341 25.95 -3.43 10.59
C THR A 341 24.85 -4.42 10.22
N THR A 342 24.69 -5.47 11.03
CA THR A 342 23.61 -6.47 10.85
C THR A 342 22.57 -6.42 11.96
N TRP A 343 22.64 -5.42 12.83
CA TRP A 343 21.65 -5.17 13.87
C TRP A 343 21.52 -3.68 14.15
N LEU A 344 20.34 -3.26 14.61
CA LEU A 344 20.07 -1.89 15.02
C LEU A 344 19.24 -1.88 16.31
N PRO A 345 19.49 -0.96 17.25
CA PRO A 345 18.61 -0.74 18.39
C PRO A 345 17.29 -0.12 17.94
N CYS A 346 16.20 -0.61 18.52
CA CYS A 346 14.86 -0.08 18.34
C CYS A 346 14.51 0.84 19.50
N VAL A 347 13.92 2.00 19.20
CA VAL A 347 13.55 3.01 20.20
C VAL A 347 12.06 3.35 20.16
N ASP A 348 11.54 3.78 21.31
CA ASP A 348 10.22 4.39 21.44
C ASP A 348 10.21 5.87 21.00
N ASP A 349 9.06 6.54 21.14
CA ASP A 349 8.87 7.93 20.75
C ASP A 349 9.71 8.91 21.59
N GLU A 350 10.05 8.53 22.82
CA GLU A 350 10.97 9.27 23.70
C GLU A 350 12.46 8.94 23.43
N GLY A 351 12.75 8.09 22.46
CA GLY A 351 14.11 7.68 22.07
C GLY A 351 14.75 6.67 23.02
N ARG A 352 13.96 6.05 23.91
CA ARG A 352 14.43 5.01 24.84
C ARG A 352 14.47 3.68 24.14
N VAL A 353 15.47 2.88 24.46
CA VAL A 353 15.64 1.54 23.90
C VAL A 353 14.44 0.67 24.28
N SER A 354 13.81 0.06 23.28
CA SER A 354 12.63 -0.79 23.41
C SER A 354 12.87 -2.20 22.81
N GLY A 355 14.03 -2.41 22.18
CA GLY A 355 14.44 -3.72 21.67
C GLY A 355 15.56 -3.61 20.66
N GLN A 356 15.78 -4.67 19.90
CA GLN A 356 16.67 -4.70 18.76
C GLN A 356 16.06 -5.41 17.57
N ILE A 357 16.49 -5.01 16.38
CA ILE A 357 16.21 -5.73 15.14
C ILE A 357 17.51 -6.23 14.53
N THR A 358 17.50 -7.46 14.04
CA THR A 358 18.67 -8.13 13.46
C THR A 358 18.36 -8.56 12.04
N GLN A 359 19.39 -8.56 11.18
CA GLN A 359 19.28 -9.06 9.81
C GLN A 359 18.74 -10.50 9.79
N ARG A 360 19.17 -11.34 10.75
CA ARG A 360 18.68 -12.72 10.89
C ARG A 360 17.16 -12.76 11.16
N ALA A 361 16.67 -11.92 12.09
CA ALA A 361 15.23 -11.84 12.38
C ALA A 361 14.44 -11.37 11.16
N MET A 362 14.94 -10.34 10.44
CA MET A 362 14.33 -9.85 9.20
C MET A 362 14.26 -10.94 8.12
N THR A 363 15.38 -11.60 7.82
CA THR A 363 15.44 -12.66 6.80
C THR A 363 14.58 -13.86 7.20
N HIS A 364 14.54 -14.22 8.49
CA HIS A 364 13.67 -15.28 8.97
C HIS A 364 12.19 -14.93 8.79
N HIS A 365 11.78 -13.72 9.19
CA HIS A 365 10.41 -13.25 9.05
C HIS A 365 9.98 -13.22 7.57
N LEU A 366 10.81 -12.66 6.69
CA LEU A 366 10.55 -12.62 5.25
C LEU A 366 10.50 -14.02 4.63
N GLY A 367 11.42 -14.91 5.02
CA GLY A 367 11.56 -16.27 4.49
C GLY A 367 10.52 -17.26 4.99
N SER A 368 9.97 -17.06 6.19
CA SER A 368 9.03 -17.99 6.83
C SER A 368 7.82 -18.31 5.96
N ARG A 369 7.26 -17.31 5.27
CA ARG A 369 6.10 -17.48 4.40
C ARG A 369 6.41 -18.06 3.01
N PHE A 370 7.63 -17.90 2.50
CA PHE A 370 8.05 -18.57 1.25
C PHE A 370 8.20 -20.08 1.43
N ARG A 371 8.53 -20.56 2.63
CA ARG A 371 8.78 -21.98 2.94
C ARG A 371 7.52 -22.81 3.19
N SER A 372 6.36 -22.18 3.32
CA SER A 372 5.08 -22.86 3.56
C SER A 372 4.41 -23.44 2.30
N ARG A 373 5.04 -23.40 1.12
CA ARG A 373 4.62 -24.23 -0.02
C ARG A 373 4.92 -25.69 0.32
N PRO A 374 3.94 -26.62 0.27
CA PRO A 374 4.27 -28.04 0.22
C PRO A 374 5.05 -28.28 -1.07
N ASP A 375 6.23 -28.87 -0.94
CA ASP A 375 6.97 -29.46 -2.05
C ASP A 375 6.05 -30.43 -2.77
N ASN A 376 5.45 -30.01 -3.88
CA ASN A 376 4.75 -30.92 -4.78
C ASN A 376 5.77 -31.54 -5.73
N SER A 377 6.76 -32.23 -5.14
CA SER A 377 7.71 -33.10 -5.83
C SER A 377 7.25 -34.56 -5.67
N ALA A 378 5.97 -34.83 -5.96
CA ALA A 378 5.46 -36.19 -6.08
C ALA A 378 5.63 -36.70 -7.52
N SER A 379 6.77 -37.36 -7.75
CA SER A 379 6.95 -38.53 -8.63
C SER A 379 6.20 -38.55 -9.98
N ILE A 380 6.88 -38.11 -11.05
CA ILE A 380 6.59 -38.61 -12.39
C ILE A 380 7.28 -39.97 -12.53
N ARG A 381 6.54 -41.06 -12.35
CA ARG A 381 6.94 -42.38 -12.88
C ARG A 381 6.61 -42.39 -14.38
N PRO A 382 7.54 -42.78 -15.27
CA PRO A 382 7.19 -43.02 -16.66
C PRO A 382 6.47 -44.37 -16.78
N ASP A 383 5.20 -44.34 -17.20
CA ASP A 383 4.49 -45.53 -17.66
C ASP A 383 5.13 -46.01 -18.97
N SER A 384 5.87 -47.11 -18.89
CA SER A 384 6.27 -47.93 -20.03
C SER A 384 5.22 -49.03 -20.24
N ASN A 385 4.26 -48.81 -21.15
CA ASN A 385 3.73 -49.86 -22.02
C ASN A 385 2.66 -49.32 -22.97
N ALA A 386 2.95 -49.43 -24.28
CA ALA A 386 2.10 -50.03 -25.32
C ALA A 386 2.29 -49.32 -26.67
N ALA A 387 3.10 -49.92 -27.54
CA ALA A 387 2.91 -49.81 -28.98
C ALA A 387 3.07 -51.21 -29.57
N LYS A 388 1.94 -51.86 -29.81
CA LYS A 388 1.78 -52.83 -30.89
C LYS A 388 1.48 -52.00 -32.14
N GLU A 389 2.38 -52.06 -33.12
CA GLU A 389 2.10 -52.38 -34.53
C GLU A 389 3.42 -52.62 -35.25
#